data_AF-A0A962ULV9-F1
#
_entry.id   AF-A0A962ULV9-F1
#
_cell.length_a   1.000
_cell.length_b   1.000
_cell.length_c   1.000
_cell.angle_alpha   90.00
_cell.angle_beta   90.00
_cell.angle_gamma   90.00
#
_symmetry.space_group_name_H-M   'P 1'
#
loop_
_entity.id
_entity.type
_entity.pdbx_description
1 polymer ?
#
loop_
_entity_poly.entity_id
_entity_poly.type
_entity_poly.pdbx_seq_one_letter_code
_entity_poly.pdbx_strand_id
1 'polypeptide(L)'
;MEFDDEPASSTAVGILTGISMVLGLVLIVFGLWSLGSAIYFAWGLFRDPESIAYFARYFLETTKITTLVPNGGEGLAHYLSWIAVILLLLVLGKLGAWAVGAGAQLVAPKTRRRTA
;
A
#
# COMPACT_ATOMS: atom_id res chain seq x y z
N MET A 1 9.91 45.29 -28.43
CA MET A 1 9.85 44.38 -27.27
C MET A 1 9.71 43.00 -27.85
N GLU A 2 10.84 42.40 -28.18
CA GLU A 2 10.90 41.00 -28.60
C GLU A 2 10.99 40.21 -27.30
N PHE A 3 9.99 39.39 -27.03
CA PHE A 3 10.03 38.48 -25.89
C PHE A 3 10.97 37.34 -26.28
N ASP A 4 12.16 37.33 -25.67
CA ASP A 4 13.04 36.17 -25.64
C ASP A 4 12.30 35.03 -24.92
N ASP A 5 11.53 34.22 -25.66
CA ASP A 5 10.89 33.02 -25.14
C ASP A 5 11.95 31.93 -24.87
N GLU A 6 12.45 31.99 -23.65
CA GLU A 6 13.26 31.07 -22.85
C GLU A 6 13.54 29.63 -23.36
N PRO A 7 14.81 29.16 -23.25
CA PRO A 7 15.16 27.72 -23.27
C PRO A 7 14.66 26.93 -22.04
N ALA A 8 14.04 27.60 -21.05
CA ALA A 8 13.62 27.03 -19.77
C ALA A 8 12.60 25.89 -19.89
N SER A 9 11.76 25.90 -20.94
CA SER A 9 10.78 24.84 -21.23
C SER A 9 11.46 23.47 -21.38
N SER A 10 12.61 23.40 -22.07
CA SER A 10 13.34 22.14 -22.31
C SER A 10 13.97 21.57 -21.03
N THR A 11 14.51 22.45 -20.18
CA THR A 11 15.17 22.06 -18.92
C THR A 11 14.13 21.64 -17.88
N ALA A 12 13.02 22.37 -17.78
CA ALA A 12 11.93 22.05 -16.86
C ALA A 12 11.29 20.68 -17.19
N VAL A 13 11.09 20.37 -18.48
CA VAL A 13 10.60 19.06 -18.93
C VAL A 13 11.60 17.95 -18.60
N GLY A 14 12.90 18.20 -18.77
CA GLY A 14 13.96 17.24 -18.40
C GLY A 14 13.98 16.93 -16.91
N ILE A 15 13.91 17.96 -16.05
CA ILE A 15 13.85 17.81 -14.59
C ILE A 15 12.58 17.06 -14.17
N LEU A 16 11.43 17.42 -14.73
CA LEU A 16 10.16 16.76 -14.43
C LEU A 16 10.20 15.26 -14.81
N THR A 17 10.79 14.94 -15.95
CA THR A 17 10.97 13.55 -16.41
C THR A 17 11.92 12.78 -15.49
N GLY A 18 13.00 13.41 -15.03
CA GLY A 18 13.91 12.82 -14.04
C GLY A 18 13.20 12.52 -12.73
N ILE A 19 12.43 13.48 -12.21
CA ILE A 19 11.65 13.32 -10.97
C ILE A 19 10.60 12.20 -11.13
N SER A 20 9.86 12.16 -12.23
CA SER A 20 8.83 11.13 -12.45
C SER A 20 9.45 9.73 -12.51
N MET A 21 10.62 9.58 -13.12
CA MET A 21 11.33 8.31 -13.19
C MET A 21 11.78 7.82 -11.81
N VAL A 22 12.32 8.72 -10.99
CA VAL A 22 12.73 8.40 -9.60
C VAL A 22 11.50 8.03 -8.76
N LEU A 23 10.44 8.83 -8.81
CA LEU A 23 9.18 8.55 -8.10
C LEU A 23 8.58 7.21 -8.51
N GLY A 24 8.61 6.90 -9.81
CA GLY A 24 8.11 5.63 -10.34
C GLY A 24 8.91 4.44 -9.81
N LEU A 25 10.24 4.54 -9.78
CA LEU A 25 11.10 3.49 -9.22
C LEU A 25 10.89 3.30 -7.72
N VAL A 26 10.77 4.39 -6.96
CA VAL A 26 10.45 4.35 -5.53
C VAL A 26 9.09 3.67 -5.29
N LEU A 27 8.07 4.01 -6.06
CA LEU A 27 6.74 3.40 -5.97
C LEU A 27 6.75 1.89 -6.27
N ILE A 28 7.54 1.46 -7.27
CA ILE A 28 7.70 0.04 -7.60
C ILE A 28 8.36 -0.72 -6.45
N VAL A 29 9.47 -0.21 -5.91
CA VAL A 29 10.17 -0.83 -4.78
C VAL A 29 9.26 -0.90 -3.56
N PHE A 30 8.55 0.19 -3.26
CA PHE A 30 7.58 0.23 -2.18
C PHE A 30 6.45 -0.80 -2.36
N GLY A 31 5.92 -0.90 -3.58
CA GLY A 31 4.84 -1.85 -3.88
C GLY A 31 5.27 -3.31 -3.74
N LEU A 32 6.47 -3.66 -4.22
CA LEU A 32 7.06 -4.99 -4.05
C LEU A 32 7.33 -5.31 -2.57
N TRP A 33 7.86 -4.34 -1.81
CA TRP A 33 8.08 -4.48 -0.38
C TRP A 33 6.76 -4.73 0.38
N SER A 34 5.70 -3.98 0.05
CA SER A 34 4.37 -4.14 0.64
C SER A 34 3.79 -5.54 0.37
N LEU A 35 3.92 -6.03 -0.87
CA LEU A 35 3.48 -7.39 -1.25
C LEU A 35 4.26 -8.48 -0.48
N GLY A 36 5.58 -8.36 -0.42
CA GLY A 36 6.42 -9.27 0.34
C GLY A 36 6.09 -9.28 1.84
N SER A 37 5.83 -8.11 2.40
CA SER A 37 5.42 -7.97 3.80
C SER A 37 4.07 -8.64 4.06
N ALA A 38 3.09 -8.47 3.16
CA ALA A 38 1.79 -9.13 3.29
C ALA A 38 1.93 -10.66 3.30
N ILE A 39 2.77 -11.23 2.42
CA ILE A 39 3.04 -12.67 2.40
C ILE A 39 3.75 -13.10 3.70
N TYR A 40 4.73 -12.34 4.16
CA TYR A 40 5.45 -12.61 5.40
C TYR A 40 4.52 -12.62 6.62
N PHE A 41 3.63 -11.63 6.75
CA PHE A 41 2.66 -11.57 7.83
C PHE A 41 1.62 -12.69 7.74
N ALA A 42 1.12 -12.99 6.54
CA ALA A 42 0.21 -14.12 6.33
C ALA A 42 0.85 -15.47 6.72
N TRP A 43 2.13 -15.65 6.38
CA TRP A 43 2.89 -16.84 6.78
C TRP A 43 3.11 -16.90 8.29
N GLY A 44 3.47 -15.78 8.91
CA GLY A 44 3.61 -15.67 10.36
C GLY A 44 2.31 -16.04 11.09
N LEU A 45 1.17 -15.59 10.56
CA LEU A 45 -0.16 -15.90 11.07
C LEU A 45 -0.47 -17.39 11.02
N PHE A 46 -0.10 -18.05 9.93
CA PHE A 46 -0.31 -19.50 9.75
C PHE A 46 0.57 -20.31 10.70
N ARG A 47 1.81 -19.86 10.94
CA ARG A 47 2.77 -20.54 11.80
C ARG A 47 2.47 -20.35 13.29
N ASP A 48 1.96 -19.18 13.67
CA ASP A 48 1.65 -18.84 15.05
C ASP A 48 0.28 -18.12 15.17
N PRO A 49 -0.81 -18.89 15.23
CA PRO A 49 -2.16 -18.33 15.34
C PRO A 49 -2.44 -17.67 16.70
N GLU A 50 -1.59 -17.87 17.73
CA GLU A 50 -1.77 -17.21 19.04
C GLU A 50 -1.57 -15.69 18.96
N SER A 51 -0.80 -15.20 17.99
CA SER A 51 -0.62 -13.76 17.76
C SER A 51 -1.95 -13.00 17.57
N ILE A 52 -2.96 -13.66 16.99
CA ILE A 52 -4.30 -13.10 16.80
C ILE A 52 -5.08 -13.05 18.11
N ALA A 53 -4.89 -14.04 18.99
CA ALA A 53 -5.52 -14.03 20.30
C ALA A 53 -4.99 -12.86 21.15
N TYR A 54 -3.68 -12.57 21.06
CA TYR A 54 -3.10 -11.37 21.67
C TYR A 54 -3.68 -10.08 21.06
N PHE A 55 -3.76 -10.00 19.73
CA PHE A 55 -4.35 -8.85 19.04
C PHE A 55 -5.83 -8.64 19.41
N ALA A 56 -6.60 -9.73 19.55
CA ALA A 56 -7.99 -9.70 19.96
C ALA A 56 -8.19 -9.12 21.35
N ARG A 57 -7.33 -9.50 22.29
CA ARG A 57 -7.33 -8.93 23.64
C ARG A 57 -6.99 -7.44 23.60
N TYR A 58 -5.92 -7.07 22.89
CA TYR A 58 -5.52 -5.67 22.73
C TYR A 58 -6.60 -4.81 22.06
N PHE A 59 -7.27 -5.36 21.04
CA PHE A 59 -8.34 -4.68 20.30
C PHE A 59 -9.56 -4.45 21.19
N LEU A 60 -9.99 -5.44 21.97
CA LEU A 60 -11.07 -5.30 22.95
C LEU A 60 -10.74 -4.25 24.01
N GLU A 61 -9.52 -4.27 24.53
CA GLU A 61 -9.05 -3.32 25.54
C GLU A 61 -9.09 -1.88 25.01
N THR A 62 -8.66 -1.67 23.76
CA THR A 62 -8.62 -0.35 23.14
C THR A 62 -10.02 0.16 22.73
N THR A 63 -10.88 -0.72 22.21
CA THR A 63 -12.22 -0.33 21.70
C THR A 63 -13.31 -0.31 22.76
N LYS A 64 -13.03 -0.78 23.99
CA LYS A 64 -13.99 -0.90 25.11
C LYS A 64 -15.29 -1.63 24.75
N ILE A 65 -15.28 -2.47 23.72
CA ILE A 65 -16.44 -3.26 23.27
C ILE A 65 -16.95 -4.22 24.36
N THR A 66 -16.09 -4.60 25.30
CA THR A 66 -16.43 -5.36 26.52
C THR A 66 -17.49 -4.68 27.38
N THR A 67 -17.69 -3.36 27.27
CA THR A 67 -18.77 -2.65 27.96
C THR A 67 -20.14 -2.87 27.32
N LEU A 68 -20.19 -3.23 26.04
CA LEU A 68 -21.41 -3.45 25.26
C LEU A 68 -21.81 -4.94 25.22
N VAL A 69 -20.85 -5.86 25.35
CA VAL A 69 -21.11 -7.32 25.34
C VAL A 69 -20.39 -7.98 26.53
N PRO A 70 -21.04 -8.04 27.71
CA PRO A 70 -20.41 -8.55 28.93
C PRO A 70 -20.28 -10.08 28.99
N ASN A 71 -21.04 -10.83 28.18
CA ASN A 71 -20.96 -12.30 28.10
C ASN A 71 -20.77 -12.74 26.64
N GLY A 72 -19.71 -13.49 26.34
CA GLY A 72 -19.42 -14.05 25.00
C GLY A 72 -18.51 -13.20 24.09
N GLY A 73 -17.96 -12.09 24.60
CA GLY A 73 -17.08 -11.19 23.83
C GLY A 73 -15.74 -11.81 23.37
N GLU A 74 -15.25 -12.84 24.05
CA GLU A 74 -13.94 -13.46 23.74
C GLU A 74 -13.93 -14.15 22.38
N GLY A 75 -14.98 -14.92 22.06
CA GLY A 75 -15.13 -15.56 20.75
C GLY A 75 -15.34 -14.53 19.64
N LEU A 76 -16.16 -13.51 19.89
CA LEU A 76 -16.41 -12.42 18.93
C LEU A 76 -15.14 -11.63 18.64
N ALA A 77 -14.34 -11.32 19.64
CA ALA A 77 -13.08 -10.61 19.47
C ALA A 77 -12.07 -11.41 18.65
N HIS A 78 -12.01 -12.72 18.86
CA HIS A 78 -11.15 -13.59 18.06
C HIS A 78 -11.56 -13.57 16.58
N TYR A 79 -12.86 -13.73 16.28
CA TYR A 79 -13.38 -13.65 14.91
C TYR A 79 -13.17 -12.27 14.28
N LEU A 80 -13.45 -11.19 15.01
CA LEU A 80 -13.24 -9.82 14.53
C LEU A 80 -11.77 -9.54 14.24
N SER A 81 -10.85 -10.09 15.03
CA SER A 81 -9.42 -9.93 14.83
C SER A 81 -8.94 -10.68 13.59
N TRP A 82 -9.43 -11.90 13.36
CA TRP A 82 -9.20 -12.61 12.10
C TRP A 82 -9.67 -11.80 10.90
N ILE A 83 -10.90 -11.27 10.95
CA ILE A 83 -11.45 -10.43 9.88
C ILE A 83 -10.59 -9.18 9.67
N ALA A 84 -10.23 -8.49 10.76
CA ALA A 84 -9.39 -7.29 10.70
C ALA A 84 -8.04 -7.58 10.07
N VAL A 85 -7.35 -8.66 10.47
CA VAL A 85 -6.06 -9.05 9.92
C VAL A 85 -6.17 -9.41 8.44
N ILE A 86 -7.17 -10.20 8.04
CA ILE A 86 -7.40 -10.56 6.64
C ILE A 86 -7.65 -9.30 5.80
N LEU A 87 -8.48 -8.37 6.29
CA LEU A 87 -8.72 -7.10 5.61
C LEU A 87 -7.44 -6.28 5.49
N LEU A 88 -6.63 -6.23 6.54
CA LEU A 88 -5.37 -5.48 6.56
C LEU A 88 -4.37 -6.05 5.54
N LEU A 89 -4.25 -7.39 5.47
CA LEU A 89 -3.44 -8.08 4.45
C LEU A 89 -3.95 -7.81 3.03
N LEU A 90 -5.27 -7.83 2.82
CA LEU A 90 -5.88 -7.55 1.54
C LEU A 90 -5.64 -6.10 1.10
N VAL A 91 -5.73 -5.14 2.03
CA VAL A 91 -5.40 -3.74 1.78
C VAL A 91 -3.92 -3.58 1.43
N LEU A 92 -2.99 -4.21 2.16
CA LEU A 92 -1.57 -4.17 1.82
C LEU A 92 -1.29 -4.75 0.42
N GLY A 93 -1.94 -5.86 0.08
CA GLY A 93 -1.80 -6.47 -1.24
C GLY A 93 -2.31 -5.56 -2.36
N LYS A 94 -3.50 -4.98 -2.17
CA LYS A 94 -4.10 -4.04 -3.13
C LYS A 94 -3.26 -2.78 -3.29
N LEU A 95 -2.78 -2.20 -2.19
CA LEU A 95 -1.93 -1.02 -2.21
C LEU A 95 -0.58 -1.32 -2.88
N GLY A 96 0.01 -2.49 -2.59
CA GLY A 96 1.25 -2.92 -3.22
C GLY A 96 1.11 -3.07 -4.73
N ALA A 97 0.07 -3.78 -5.19
CA ALA A 97 -0.22 -3.93 -6.62
C ALA A 97 -0.49 -2.58 -7.30
N TRP A 98 -1.25 -1.70 -6.64
CA TRP A 98 -1.53 -0.35 -7.14
C TRP A 98 -0.25 0.49 -7.23
N ALA A 99 0.62 0.46 -6.22
CA ALA A 99 1.87 1.21 -6.19
C ALA A 99 2.83 0.77 -7.30
N VAL A 100 2.97 -0.54 -7.53
CA VAL A 100 3.74 -1.06 -8.67
C VAL A 100 3.14 -0.59 -10.00
N GLY A 101 1.81 -0.67 -10.16
CA GLY A 101 1.13 -0.23 -11.37
C GLY A 101 1.31 1.27 -11.65
N ALA A 102 1.13 2.11 -10.62
CA ALA A 102 1.32 3.56 -10.72
C ALA A 102 2.79 3.89 -11.03
N GLY A 103 3.74 3.24 -10.36
CA GLY A 103 5.16 3.45 -10.63
C GLY A 103 5.57 3.03 -12.03
N ALA A 104 5.03 1.93 -12.55
CA ALA A 104 5.25 1.48 -13.92
C ALA A 104 4.74 2.50 -14.95
N GLN A 105 3.59 3.14 -14.70
CA GLN A 105 3.07 4.20 -15.58
C GLN A 105 3.94 5.45 -15.60
N LEU A 106 4.58 5.78 -14.48
CA LEU A 106 5.50 6.93 -14.37
C LEU A 106 6.84 6.70 -15.10
N VAL A 107 7.25 5.44 -15.21
CA VAL A 107 8.48 5.04 -15.91
C VAL A 107 8.22 4.71 -17.39
N ALA A 108 6.98 4.34 -17.74
CA ALA A 108 6.64 3.93 -19.09
C ALA A 108 6.90 5.07 -20.10
N PRO A 109 7.73 4.85 -21.13
CA PRO A 109 7.92 5.84 -22.17
C PRO A 109 6.59 6.06 -22.89
N LYS A 110 6.17 7.32 -23.03
CA LYS A 110 4.97 7.72 -23.76
C LYS A 110 5.11 7.26 -25.21
N THR A 111 4.62 6.06 -25.52
CA THR A 111 4.63 5.50 -26.87
C THR A 111 3.72 6.36 -27.73
N ARG A 112 4.32 7.32 -28.43
CA ARG A 112 3.65 8.17 -29.42
C ARG A 112 3.23 7.24 -30.56
N ARG A 113 2.00 6.71 -30.50
CA ARG A 113 1.35 6.02 -31.62
C ARG A 113 1.34 6.99 -32.80
N ARG A 114 2.28 6.81 -33.73
CA ARG A 114 2.19 7.36 -35.08
C ARG A 114 1.08 6.57 -35.78
N THR A 115 -0.10 7.14 -35.86
CA THR A 115 -1.11 6.76 -36.84
C THR A 115 -0.53 7.10 -38.22
N ALA A 116 -0.33 6.08 -39.03
CA ALA A 116 -0.13 6.19 -40.47
C ALA A 116 -1.50 6.28 -41.17
#